data_AF-A0A0D2LCI8-F1
#
_entry.id   AF-A0A0D2LCI8-F1
#
_cell.length_a   1.000
_cell.length_b   1.000
_cell.length_c   1.000
_cell.angle_alpha   90.00
_cell.angle_beta   90.00
_cell.angle_gamma   90.00
#
_symmetry.space_group_name_H-M   'P 1'
#
loop_
_entity.id
_entity.type
_entity.pdbx_description
1 polymer ?
#
loop_
_entity_poly.entity_id
_entity_poly.type
_entity_poly.pdbx_seq_one_letter_code
_entity_poly.pdbx_strand_id
1 'polypeptide(L)'
;QAPRVPFAFPLSQATAGQLLSTDAATFTTCLHSLLGKNVVLNDNQFGALTSFTLNLSCGTFQSSTMLKRLNNGEDPNTVAAAEIPRFNKAGGKVFSGLSNRRAAEVQLFQTPSSVTAQPLC
;
A
#
# COMPACT_ATOMS: atom_id res chain seq x y z
N GLN A 1 0.56 16.81 -5.24
CA GLN A 1 -0.60 17.09 -6.12
C GLN A 1 -1.12 15.74 -6.60
N ALA A 2 -2.40 15.43 -6.40
CA ALA A 2 -2.96 14.22 -7.01
C ALA A 2 -2.86 14.36 -8.55
N PRO A 3 -2.56 13.29 -9.29
CA PRO A 3 -2.52 13.37 -10.75
C PRO A 3 -3.87 13.88 -11.24
N ARG A 4 -3.84 14.93 -12.07
CA ARG A 4 -5.02 15.40 -12.80
C ARG A 4 -5.52 14.20 -13.61
N VAL A 5 -6.75 13.74 -13.36
CA VAL A 5 -7.35 12.64 -14.12
C VAL A 5 -7.30 13.01 -15.61
N PRO A 6 -6.59 12.25 -16.45
CA PRO A 6 -6.34 12.64 -17.85
C PRO A 6 -7.52 12.34 -18.77
N PHE A 7 -8.59 11.76 -18.25
CA PHE A 7 -9.77 11.34 -18.98
C PHE A 7 -10.91 12.35 -18.82
N ALA A 8 -11.77 12.45 -19.84
CA ALA A 8 -12.99 13.24 -19.77
C ALA A 8 -14.01 12.61 -18.81
N PHE A 9 -14.80 13.45 -18.15
CA PHE A 9 -15.90 13.02 -17.29
C PHE A 9 -17.23 12.96 -18.09
N PRO A 10 -18.16 12.05 -17.75
CA PRO A 10 -18.03 11.01 -16.72
C PRO A 10 -17.08 9.88 -17.14
N LEU A 11 -16.37 9.28 -16.17
CA LEU A 11 -15.47 8.16 -16.43
C LEU A 11 -16.28 6.91 -16.83
N SER A 12 -15.86 6.27 -17.92
CA SER A 12 -16.30 4.91 -18.25
C SER A 12 -15.55 3.89 -17.39
N GLN A 13 -16.09 2.68 -17.23
CA GLN A 13 -15.40 1.60 -16.54
C GLN A 13 -14.01 1.30 -17.16
N ALA A 14 -13.90 1.38 -18.49
CA ALA A 14 -12.64 1.18 -19.19
C ALA A 14 -11.60 2.26 -18.82
N THR A 15 -11.98 3.53 -18.86
CA THR A 15 -11.09 4.64 -18.47
C THR A 15 -10.76 4.65 -16.99
N ALA A 16 -11.70 4.27 -16.12
CA ALA A 16 -11.46 4.10 -14.68
C ALA A 16 -10.49 2.94 -14.40
N GLY A 17 -10.61 1.82 -15.13
CA GLY A 17 -9.69 0.69 -15.03
C GLY A 17 -8.27 1.06 -15.50
N GLN A 18 -8.16 1.83 -16.59
CA GLN A 18 -6.87 2.36 -17.04
C GLN A 18 -6.24 3.28 -16.00
N LEU A 19 -7.02 4.22 -15.45
CA LEU A 19 -6.55 5.11 -14.38
C LEU A 19 -6.02 4.31 -13.19
N LEU A 20 -6.79 3.32 -12.72
CA LEU A 20 -6.38 2.47 -11.59
C LEU A 20 -5.09 1.69 -11.90
N SER A 21 -4.97 1.12 -13.10
CA SER A 21 -3.78 0.36 -13.50
C SER A 21 -2.52 1.25 -13.54
N THR A 22 -2.64 2.45 -14.11
CA THR A 22 -1.56 3.43 -14.15
C THR A 22 -1.14 3.90 -12.75
N ASP A 23 -2.11 4.23 -11.90
CA ASP A 23 -1.84 4.66 -10.54
C ASP A 23 -1.20 3.53 -9.72
N ALA A 24 -1.76 2.31 -9.79
CA ALA A 24 -1.21 1.15 -9.09
C ALA A 24 0.24 0.87 -9.49
N ALA A 25 0.57 0.94 -10.78
CA ALA A 25 1.94 0.75 -11.27
C ALA A 25 2.93 1.75 -10.65
N THR A 26 2.51 3.00 -10.47
CA THR A 26 3.34 4.03 -9.82
C THR A 26 3.70 3.64 -8.38
N PHE A 27 2.72 3.13 -7.62
CA PHE A 27 2.92 2.75 -6.22
C PHE A 27 3.66 1.41 -6.07
N THR A 28 3.44 0.43 -6.96
CA THR A 28 4.21 -0.82 -6.92
C THR A 28 5.68 -0.58 -7.23
N THR A 29 6.01 0.23 -8.26
CA THR A 29 7.41 0.61 -8.56
C THR A 29 8.08 1.30 -7.37
N CYS A 30 7.36 2.20 -6.72
CA CYS A 30 7.83 2.88 -5.51
C CYS A 30 8.05 1.94 -4.32
N LEU A 31 7.17 0.96 -4.11
CA LEU A 31 7.37 -0.06 -3.07
C LEU A 31 8.60 -0.90 -3.36
N HIS A 32 8.79 -1.37 -4.60
CA HIS A 32 9.97 -2.14 -5.00
C HIS A 32 11.28 -1.36 -4.81
N SER A 33 11.28 -0.04 -5.01
CA SER A 33 12.49 0.77 -4.82
C SER A 33 12.81 1.08 -3.36
N LEU A 34 11.81 1.08 -2.47
CA LEU A 34 11.96 1.39 -1.06
C LEU A 34 12.23 0.16 -0.19
N LEU A 35 11.59 -0.97 -0.51
CA LEU A 35 11.75 -2.22 0.22
C LEU A 35 13.11 -2.84 -0.09
N GLY A 36 13.85 -3.18 0.96
CA GLY A 36 15.14 -3.86 0.84
C GLY A 36 15.00 -5.24 0.19
N LYS A 37 16.08 -5.75 -0.40
CA LYS A 37 16.13 -7.10 -1.01
C LYS A 37 15.90 -8.22 0.01
N ASN A 38 16.15 -7.94 1.28
CA ASN A 38 15.91 -8.84 2.41
C ASN A 38 14.44 -8.90 2.84
N VAL A 39 13.60 -7.97 2.38
CA VAL A 39 12.18 -7.97 2.69
C VAL A 39 11.48 -8.88 1.71
N VAL A 40 11.02 -10.04 2.16
CA VAL A 40 10.28 -11.00 1.32
C VAL A 40 8.80 -10.90 1.62
N LEU A 41 7.99 -10.58 0.62
CA LEU A 41 6.54 -10.45 0.74
C LEU A 41 5.83 -11.31 -0.30
N ASN A 42 4.73 -11.94 0.10
CA ASN A 42 3.82 -12.57 -0.84
C ASN A 42 2.93 -11.53 -1.55
N ASP A 43 2.21 -11.94 -2.57
CA ASP A 43 1.32 -11.09 -3.38
C ASP A 43 0.19 -10.41 -2.58
N ASN A 44 -0.41 -11.08 -1.59
CA ASN A 44 -1.41 -10.48 -0.70
C ASN A 44 -0.79 -9.38 0.17
N GLN A 45 0.37 -9.63 0.75
CA GLN A 45 1.14 -8.65 1.52
C GLN A 45 1.50 -7.44 0.67
N PHE A 46 2.06 -7.68 -0.50
CA PHE A 46 2.46 -6.61 -1.42
C PHE A 46 1.26 -5.83 -1.97
N GLY A 47 0.16 -6.51 -2.29
CA GLY A 47 -1.09 -5.90 -2.73
C GLY A 47 -1.73 -5.02 -1.64
N ALA A 48 -1.72 -5.48 -0.39
CA ALA A 48 -2.16 -4.68 0.76
C ALA A 48 -1.30 -3.41 0.93
N LEU A 49 0.03 -3.51 0.81
CA LEU A 49 0.90 -2.33 0.86
C LEU A 49 0.68 -1.38 -0.30
N THR A 50 0.40 -1.91 -1.49
CA THR A 50 0.09 -1.10 -2.67
C THR A 50 -1.17 -0.30 -2.43
N SER A 51 -2.24 -0.92 -1.93
CA SER A 51 -3.49 -0.23 -1.56
C SER A 51 -3.27 0.82 -0.47
N PHE A 52 -2.48 0.48 0.56
CA PHE A 52 -2.12 1.39 1.64
C PHE A 52 -1.38 2.63 1.13
N THR A 53 -0.37 2.41 0.29
CA THR A 53 0.49 3.47 -0.26
C THR A 53 -0.26 4.31 -1.29
N LEU A 54 -1.16 3.73 -2.07
CA LEU A 54 -2.02 4.47 -3.00
C LEU A 54 -2.92 5.47 -2.25
N ASN A 55 -3.39 5.15 -1.04
CA ASN A 55 -4.20 6.07 -0.26
C ASN A 55 -3.42 7.23 0.38
N LEU A 56 -2.19 6.98 0.83
CA LEU A 56 -1.41 7.94 1.61
C LEU A 56 -0.34 8.67 0.80
N SER A 57 0.14 8.08 -0.29
CA SER A 57 1.33 8.38 -1.08
C SER A 57 2.61 7.62 -0.69
N CYS A 58 3.51 7.54 -1.67
CA CYS A 58 4.88 7.04 -1.52
C CYS A 58 5.70 7.78 -0.46
N GLY A 59 5.59 9.11 -0.40
CA GLY A 59 6.37 9.91 0.56
C GLY A 59 6.00 9.60 2.01
N THR A 60 4.72 9.33 2.26
CA THR A 60 4.26 8.88 3.59
C THR A 60 4.79 7.49 3.92
N PHE A 61 4.79 6.56 2.96
CA PHE A 61 5.36 5.23 3.18
C PHE A 61 6.88 5.27 3.41
N GLN A 62 7.61 6.04 2.59
CA GLN A 62 9.06 6.21 2.68
C GLN A 62 9.53 6.74 4.04
N SER A 63 8.77 7.65 4.64
CA SER A 63 9.09 8.23 5.96
C SER A 63 8.54 7.41 7.14
N SER A 64 7.79 6.34 6.86
CA SER A 64 7.10 5.56 7.90
C SER A 64 8.06 4.74 8.76
N THR A 65 7.69 4.54 10.03
CA THR A 65 8.34 3.56 10.90
C THR A 65 8.18 2.15 10.34
N MET A 66 7.07 1.87 9.64
CA MET A 66 6.80 0.58 9.02
C MET A 66 7.89 0.16 8.04
N LEU A 67 8.27 1.04 7.10
CA LEU A 67 9.35 0.75 6.15
C LEU A 67 10.67 0.47 6.86
N LYS A 68 11.01 1.26 7.89
CA LYS A 68 12.23 1.05 8.68
C LYS A 68 12.25 -0.33 9.33
N ARG A 69 11.15 -0.73 9.97
CA ARG A 69 11.00 -2.03 10.63
C ARG A 69 11.10 -3.20 9.64
N LEU A 70 10.42 -3.09 8.50
CA LEU A 70 10.53 -4.08 7.42
C LEU A 70 11.97 -4.22 6.92
N ASN A 71 12.63 -3.12 6.60
CA ASN A 71 14.01 -3.14 6.09
C ASN A 71 15.02 -3.64 7.14
N ASN A 72 14.72 -3.49 8.44
CA ASN A 72 15.49 -4.08 9.54
C ASN A 72 15.30 -5.61 9.68
N GLY A 73 14.44 -6.22 8.87
CA GLY A 73 14.20 -7.67 8.87
C GLY A 73 13.22 -8.13 9.94
N GLU A 74 12.42 -7.22 10.52
CA GLU A 74 11.32 -7.63 11.40
C GLU A 74 10.23 -8.39 10.61
N ASP A 75 9.52 -9.28 11.32
CA ASP A 75 8.43 -10.07 10.74
C ASP A 75 7.36 -9.16 10.07
N PRO A 76 7.11 -9.32 8.75
CA PRO A 76 6.20 -8.44 8.03
C PRO A 76 4.78 -8.39 8.60
N ASN A 77 4.24 -9.54 9.05
CA ASN A 77 2.88 -9.61 9.58
C ASN A 77 2.76 -8.83 10.90
N THR A 78 3.75 -8.95 11.78
CA THR A 78 3.86 -8.21 13.04
C THR A 78 3.96 -6.70 12.78
N VAL A 79 4.80 -6.30 11.82
CA VAL A 79 4.99 -4.89 11.47
C VAL A 79 3.71 -4.29 10.88
N ALA A 80 3.09 -4.97 9.92
CA ALA A 80 1.85 -4.51 9.28
C ALA A 80 0.70 -4.34 10.29
N ALA A 81 0.51 -5.33 11.17
CA ALA A 81 -0.55 -5.29 12.19
C ALA A 81 -0.38 -4.14 13.19
N ALA A 82 0.86 -3.78 13.52
CA ALA A 82 1.16 -2.70 14.46
C ALA A 82 1.07 -1.30 13.82
N GLU A 83 1.56 -1.15 12.59
CA GLU A 83 1.75 0.17 11.99
C GLU A 83 0.57 0.64 11.13
N ILE A 84 -0.03 -0.23 10.31
CA ILE A 84 -1.11 0.15 9.38
C ILE A 84 -2.30 0.82 10.10
N PRO A 85 -2.81 0.32 11.25
CA PRO A 85 -3.96 0.92 11.95
C PRO A 85 -3.73 2.36 12.43
N ARG A 86 -2.46 2.80 12.56
CA ARG A 86 -2.11 4.16 13.02
C ARG A 86 -2.46 5.23 11.99
N PHE A 87 -2.67 4.85 10.73
CA PHE A 87 -3.00 5.74 9.61
C PHE A 87 -4.51 5.86 9.41
N ASN A 88 -5.23 6.16 10.49
CA ASN A 88 -6.69 6.27 10.48
C ASN A 88 -7.22 7.70 10.66
N LYS A 89 -6.35 8.71 10.58
CA LYS A 89 -6.71 10.10 10.81
C LYS A 89 -6.77 10.91 9.52
N ALA A 90 -7.79 11.75 9.38
CA ALA A 90 -7.92 12.78 8.35
C ALA A 90 -8.22 14.13 9.02
N GLY A 91 -7.50 15.20 8.64
CA GLY A 91 -7.63 16.51 9.31
C GLY A 91 -7.34 16.44 10.83
N GLY A 92 -6.45 15.55 11.25
CA GLY A 92 -6.09 15.33 12.66
C GLY A 92 -7.09 14.50 13.49
N LYS A 93 -8.25 14.13 12.94
CA LYS A 93 -9.29 13.36 13.63
C LYS A 93 -9.36 11.94 13.08
N VAL A 94 -9.66 10.97 13.95
CA VAL A 94 -9.90 9.58 13.54
C VAL A 94 -11.13 9.53 12.63
N PHE A 95 -11.01 8.84 11.50
CA PHE A 95 -12.09 8.63 10.55
C PHE A 95 -12.44 7.13 10.51
N SER A 96 -13.72 6.81 10.70
CA SER A 96 -14.20 5.43 10.72
C SER A 96 -13.94 4.71 9.40
N GLY A 97 -14.16 5.38 8.27
CA GLY A 97 -13.87 4.80 6.94
C GLY A 97 -12.40 4.43 6.75
N LEU A 98 -11.47 5.23 7.28
CA LEU A 98 -10.03 4.90 7.23
C LEU A 98 -9.71 3.73 8.15
N SER A 99 -10.31 3.70 9.36
CA SER A 99 -10.13 2.59 10.30
C SER A 99 -10.57 1.26 9.68
N ASN A 100 -11.74 1.24 9.03
CA ASN A 100 -12.24 0.05 8.34
C ASN A 100 -11.33 -0.36 7.17
N ARG A 101 -10.85 0.62 6.38
CA ARG A 101 -9.88 0.35 5.30
C ARG A 101 -8.58 -0.24 5.84
N ARG A 102 -8.02 0.31 6.91
CA ARG A 102 -6.78 -0.21 7.53
C ARG A 102 -6.97 -1.63 8.06
N ALA A 103 -8.13 -1.93 8.67
CA ALA A 103 -8.44 -3.29 9.13
C ALA A 103 -8.48 -4.30 7.96
N ALA A 104 -9.12 -3.93 6.84
CA ALA A 104 -9.17 -4.78 5.64
C ALA A 104 -7.79 -4.98 5.00
N GLU A 105 -6.96 -3.94 4.97
CA GLU A 105 -5.57 -4.04 4.46
C GLU A 105 -4.72 -4.96 5.34
N VAL A 106 -4.83 -4.88 6.67
CA VAL A 106 -4.14 -5.81 7.60
C VAL A 106 -4.63 -7.24 7.40
N GLN A 107 -5.95 -7.44 7.26
CA GLN A 107 -6.51 -8.76 7.02
C GLN A 107 -5.98 -9.39 5.73
N LEU A 108 -5.96 -8.62 4.63
CA LEU A 108 -5.37 -9.07 3.37
C LEU A 108 -3.88 -9.37 3.54
N PHE A 109 -3.13 -8.48 4.19
CA PHE A 109 -1.69 -8.66 4.43
C PHE A 109 -1.39 -9.95 5.20
N GLN A 110 -2.23 -10.32 6.17
CA GLN A 110 -2.07 -11.54 6.96
C GLN A 110 -2.56 -12.80 6.25
N THR A 111 -3.22 -12.68 5.09
CA THR A 111 -3.70 -13.82 4.31
C THR A 111 -2.53 -14.49 3.61
N PRO A 112 -2.21 -15.77 3.91
CA PRO A 112 -1.09 -16.45 3.28
C PRO A 112 -1.28 -16.59 1.77
N SER A 113 -0.18 -16.55 1.04
CA SER A 113 -0.12 -16.89 -0.38
C SER A 113 1.22 -17.53 -0.69
N SER A 114 1.24 -18.40 -1.69
CA SER A 114 2.43 -19.08 -2.18
C SER A 114 3.20 -18.28 -3.24
N VAL A 115 2.67 -17.13 -3.68
CA VAL A 115 3.30 -16.29 -4.71
C VAL A 115 4.14 -15.21 -4.06
N THR A 116 5.45 -15.22 -4.28
CA THR A 116 6.35 -14.14 -3.85
C THR A 116 6.24 -12.95 -4.82
N ALA A 117 5.97 -11.77 -4.29
CA ALA A 117 5.87 -10.52 -5.07
C ALA A 117 7.03 -9.55 -4.80
N GLN A 118 7.72 -9.66 -3.67
CA GLN A 118 8.93 -8.89 -3.34
C GLN A 118 9.96 -9.84 -2.70
N PRO A 119 11.26 -9.76 -3.04
CA PRO A 119 11.85 -8.93 -4.11
C PRO A 119 11.34 -9.33 -5.50
N LEU A 120 11.47 -8.42 -6.48
CA LEU A 120 11.25 -8.78 -7.88
C LEU A 120 12.16 -9.95 -8.24
N CYS A 121 11.57 -10.98 -8.85
CA CYS A 121 12.26 -12.16 -9.38
C CYS A 121 13.27 -11.78 -10.46
#